data_AF-A0A531JGC2-F1
#
_entry.id   AF-A0A531JGC2-F1
#
_cell.length_a   1.000
_cell.length_b   1.000
_cell.length_c   1.000
_cell.angle_alpha   90.00
_cell.angle_beta   90.00
_cell.angle_gamma   90.00
#
_symmetry.space_group_name_H-M   'P 1'
#
loop_
_entity.id
_entity.type
_entity.pdbx_description
1 polymer ?
#
loop_
_entity_poly.entity_id
_entity_poly.type
_entity_poly.pdbx_seq_one_letter_code
_entity_poly.pdbx_strand_id
1 'polypeptide(L)'
;LTSAWTECIGRLGGDSASWAWGSIHRLDLRHPLQALASEQWSLGAIALGGSSSTLNLSSYRNEQFSVSEGPSVRMIIDVGSWDDSLFINNPGQSGVPISNHYQDLSL
;
A
#
# COMPACT_ATOMS: atom_id res chain seq x y z
N LEU A 1 6.76 -11.86 24.60
CA LEU A 1 7.83 -11.85 23.57
C LEU A 1 7.93 -13.20 22.84
N THR A 2 7.96 -14.34 23.53
CA THR A 2 8.02 -15.67 22.88
C THR A 2 6.88 -15.93 21.89
N SER A 3 5.63 -15.60 22.24
CA SER A 3 4.48 -15.76 21.34
C SER A 3 4.61 -14.91 20.05
N ALA A 4 5.02 -13.65 20.19
CA ALA A 4 5.24 -12.75 19.06
C ALA A 4 6.38 -13.24 18.15
N TRP A 5 7.46 -13.75 18.71
CA TRP A 5 8.56 -14.34 17.93
C TRP A 5 8.11 -15.56 17.13
N THR A 6 7.34 -16.47 17.75
CA THR A 6 6.77 -17.63 17.07
C THR A 6 5.81 -17.22 15.95
N GLU A 7 4.99 -16.18 16.16
CA GLU A 7 4.13 -15.63 15.11
C GLU A 7 4.94 -15.09 13.93
N CYS A 8 6.01 -14.34 14.18
CA CYS A 8 6.90 -13.87 13.12
C CYS A 8 7.54 -15.03 12.36
N ILE A 9 8.01 -16.09 13.03
CA ILE A 9 8.51 -17.29 12.34
C ILE A 9 7.43 -17.90 11.43
N GLY A 10 6.19 -18.01 11.94
CA GLY A 10 5.07 -18.57 11.17
C GLY A 10 4.69 -17.75 9.93
N ARG A 11 4.83 -16.42 9.98
CA ARG A 11 4.45 -15.52 8.89
C ARG A 11 5.58 -15.14 7.94
N LEU A 12 6.80 -15.04 8.45
CA LEU A 12 7.97 -14.48 7.75
C LEU A 12 9.10 -15.49 7.58
N GLY A 13 8.97 -16.71 8.12
CA GLY A 13 9.95 -17.78 8.01
C GLY A 13 10.98 -17.79 9.15
N GLY A 14 11.80 -18.85 9.20
CA GLY A 14 12.73 -19.10 10.29
C GLY A 14 13.98 -18.20 10.32
N ASP A 15 14.33 -17.54 9.21
CA ASP A 15 15.47 -16.63 9.14
C ASP A 15 15.03 -15.18 9.40
N SER A 16 15.23 -14.73 10.64
CA SER A 16 14.87 -13.36 11.04
C SER A 16 15.65 -12.25 10.33
N ALA A 17 16.81 -12.55 9.73
CA ALA A 17 17.57 -11.56 8.97
C ALA A 17 16.88 -11.19 7.65
N SER A 18 15.98 -12.05 7.16
CA SER A 18 15.20 -11.84 5.93
C SER A 18 13.85 -11.13 6.17
N TRP A 19 13.48 -10.91 7.44
CA TRP A 19 12.17 -10.35 7.78
C TRP A 19 12.06 -8.89 7.32
N ALA A 20 10.97 -8.60 6.60
CA ALA A 20 10.62 -7.26 6.18
C ALA A 20 9.15 -7.00 6.54
N TRP A 21 8.86 -5.84 7.14
CA TRP A 21 7.51 -5.47 7.55
C TRP A 21 6.52 -5.52 6.37
N GLY A 22 6.92 -4.96 5.22
CA GLY A 22 6.12 -4.97 3.98
C GLY A 22 5.82 -6.36 3.41
N SER A 23 6.46 -7.43 3.90
CA SER A 23 6.12 -8.80 3.50
C SER A 23 4.72 -9.20 3.97
N ILE A 24 4.31 -8.74 5.16
CA ILE A 24 2.98 -9.01 5.76
C ILE A 24 2.12 -7.74 5.81
N HIS A 25 2.73 -6.56 5.73
CA HIS A 25 2.05 -5.28 5.74
C HIS A 25 1.83 -4.79 4.30
N ARG A 26 0.72 -5.24 3.72
CA ARG A 26 0.41 -4.99 2.31
C ARG A 26 -0.95 -4.33 2.12
N LEU A 27 -1.02 -3.44 1.13
CA LEU A 27 -2.24 -2.81 0.65
C LEU A 27 -2.75 -3.56 -0.57
N ASP A 28 -3.97 -4.11 -0.46
CA ASP A 28 -4.69 -4.71 -1.58
C ASP A 28 -5.69 -3.69 -2.15
N LEU A 29 -5.42 -3.15 -3.34
CA LEU A 29 -6.37 -2.29 -4.05
C LEU A 29 -7.30 -3.14 -4.92
N ARG A 30 -8.43 -3.56 -4.34
CA ARG A 30 -9.42 -4.42 -5.00
C ARG A 30 -10.45 -3.60 -5.75
N HIS A 31 -10.60 -3.88 -7.05
CA HIS A 31 -11.61 -3.23 -7.85
C HIS A 31 -13.01 -3.77 -7.46
N PRO A 32 -14.01 -2.92 -7.14
CA PRO A 32 -15.32 -3.37 -6.65
C PRO A 32 -16.07 -4.31 -7.60
N LEU A 33 -15.81 -4.19 -8.90
CA LEU A 33 -16.45 -5.01 -9.94
C LEU A 33 -15.54 -6.13 -10.48
N GLN A 34 -14.41 -6.43 -9.82
CA GLN A 34 -13.49 -7.49 -10.29
C GLN A 34 -14.19 -8.82 -10.53
N ALA A 35 -15.18 -9.18 -9.70
CA ALA A 35 -15.91 -10.44 -9.82
C ALA A 35 -16.77 -10.54 -11.10
N LEU A 36 -17.04 -9.42 -11.78
CA LEU A 36 -17.80 -9.37 -13.02
C LEU A 36 -16.89 -9.32 -14.26
N ALA A 37 -15.57 -9.20 -14.08
CA ALA A 37 -14.59 -9.07 -15.14
C ALA A 37 -13.72 -10.32 -15.25
N SER A 38 -13.41 -10.72 -16.48
CA SER A 38 -12.39 -11.74 -16.75
C SER A 38 -10.97 -11.18 -16.66
N GLU A 39 -10.81 -9.88 -16.93
CA GLU A 39 -9.55 -9.16 -16.85
C GLU A 39 -9.21 -8.79 -15.41
N GLN A 40 -7.91 -8.75 -15.10
CA GLN A 40 -7.42 -8.29 -13.80
C GLN A 40 -7.53 -6.76 -13.71
N TRP A 41 -8.47 -6.28 -12.91
CA TRP A 41 -8.66 -4.86 -12.59
C TRP A 41 -8.13 -4.48 -11.20
N SER A 42 -8.10 -5.44 -10.28
CA SER A 42 -7.51 -5.24 -8.96
C SER A 42 -5.98 -5.20 -9.07
N LEU A 43 -5.34 -4.33 -8.32
CA LEU A 43 -3.89 -4.21 -8.36
C LEU A 43 -3.26 -5.27 -7.45
N GLY A 44 -2.00 -5.61 -7.74
CA GLY A 44 -1.20 -6.48 -6.89
C GLY A 44 -1.01 -5.86 -5.50
N ALA A 45 -0.76 -6.71 -4.50
CA ALA A 45 -0.54 -6.29 -3.13
C ALA A 45 0.74 -5.43 -3.02
N ILE A 46 0.59 -4.16 -2.63
CA ILE A 46 1.69 -3.20 -2.49
C ILE A 46 2.28 -3.32 -1.09
N ALA A 47 3.58 -3.57 -0.98
CA ALA A 47 4.28 -3.63 0.29
C ALA A 47 4.46 -2.21 0.86
N LEU A 48 3.97 -1.96 2.08
CA LEU A 48 4.08 -0.66 2.72
C LEU A 48 4.88 -0.74 4.02
N GLY A 49 5.49 0.40 4.38
CA GLY A 49 5.99 0.64 5.72
C GLY A 49 4.97 1.38 6.57
N GLY A 50 5.37 1.82 7.76
CA GLY A 50 4.51 2.63 8.63
C GLY A 50 3.49 1.83 9.43
N SER A 51 2.57 2.55 10.07
CA SER A 51 1.49 2.06 10.93
C SER A 51 0.44 3.15 11.15
N SER A 52 -0.59 2.85 11.96
CA SER A 52 -1.56 3.84 12.47
C SER A 52 -0.96 4.88 13.44
N SER A 53 0.29 4.67 13.89
CA SER A 53 0.98 5.53 14.87
C SER A 53 2.23 6.21 14.33
N THR A 54 2.54 6.05 13.03
CA THR A 54 3.66 6.72 12.36
C THR A 54 3.19 7.85 11.44
N LEU A 55 4.09 8.79 11.13
CA LEU A 55 3.81 9.85 10.15
C LEU A 55 3.45 9.30 8.75
N ASN A 56 4.13 8.24 8.31
CA ASN A 56 3.73 7.50 7.11
C ASN A 56 2.54 6.59 7.46
N LEU A 57 1.34 7.17 7.49
CA LEU A 57 0.13 6.48 7.91
C LEU A 57 -0.13 5.24 7.05
N SER A 58 -0.22 4.09 7.70
CA SER A 58 -0.67 2.83 7.09
C SER A 58 -1.38 2.01 8.17
N SER A 59 -2.64 2.37 8.45
CA SER A 59 -3.45 1.63 9.42
C SER A 59 -3.74 0.22 8.89
N TYR A 60 -3.75 -0.77 9.78
CA TYR A 60 -3.91 -2.16 9.40
C TYR A 60 -4.84 -2.93 10.33
N ARG A 61 -5.34 -4.07 9.83
CA ARG A 61 -6.09 -5.04 10.64
C ARG A 61 -5.12 -5.89 11.45
N ASN A 62 -5.24 -5.88 12.77
CA ASN A 62 -4.27 -6.50 13.69
C ASN A 62 -3.99 -7.99 13.44
N GLU A 63 -4.98 -8.75 12.97
CA GLU A 63 -4.82 -10.20 12.77
C GLU A 63 -4.05 -10.57 11.50
N GLN A 64 -4.19 -9.80 10.41
CA GLN A 64 -3.57 -10.12 9.12
C GLN A 64 -2.47 -9.13 8.74
N PHE A 65 -2.33 -8.03 9.48
CA PHE A 65 -1.45 -6.89 9.19
C PHE A 65 -1.69 -6.23 7.83
N SER A 66 -2.80 -6.56 7.15
CA SER A 66 -3.21 -5.95 5.90
C SER A 66 -3.59 -4.48 6.10
N VAL A 67 -3.05 -3.63 5.24
CA VAL A 67 -3.29 -2.20 5.27
C VAL A 67 -4.74 -1.94 4.86
N SER A 68 -5.49 -1.26 5.72
CA SER A 68 -6.87 -0.87 5.48
C SER A 68 -7.00 0.61 5.10
N GLU A 69 -6.08 1.45 5.55
CA GLU A 69 -6.13 2.89 5.35
C GLU A 69 -4.72 3.44 5.19
N GLY A 70 -4.58 4.43 4.32
CA GLY A 70 -3.36 5.15 4.06
C GLY A 70 -3.67 6.41 3.26
N PRO A 71 -2.66 7.23 2.95
CA PRO A 71 -2.86 8.46 2.20
C PRO A 71 -3.28 8.15 0.75
N SER A 72 -4.41 8.71 0.34
CA SER A 72 -4.79 8.74 -1.08
C SER A 72 -3.90 9.71 -1.87
N VAL A 73 -3.64 10.88 -1.29
CA VAL A 73 -2.89 11.97 -1.91
C VAL A 73 -1.74 12.40 -1.00
N ARG A 74 -0.58 12.71 -1.59
CA ARG A 74 0.50 13.47 -0.92
C ARG A 74 0.88 14.66 -1.80
N MET A 75 1.19 15.78 -1.16
CA MET A 75 1.51 17.04 -1.83
C MET A 75 2.67 17.74 -1.12
N ILE A 76 3.55 18.34 -1.91
CA ILE A 76 4.54 19.34 -1.47
C ILE A 76 4.23 20.59 -2.28
N ILE A 77 3.91 21.69 -1.60
CA ILE A 77 3.50 22.94 -2.24
C ILE A 77 4.57 24.01 -1.99
N ASP A 78 5.20 24.48 -3.06
CA ASP A 78 6.18 25.57 -3.00
C ASP A 78 5.49 26.93 -3.29
N VAL A 79 5.26 27.70 -2.24
CA VAL A 79 4.51 28.95 -2.31
C VAL A 79 5.39 30.05 -2.89
N GLY A 80 5.06 30.50 -4.10
CA GLY A 80 5.85 31.47 -4.87
C GLY A 80 6.58 30.86 -6.06
N SER A 81 6.78 29.54 -6.03
CA SER A 81 7.34 28.73 -7.12
C SER A 81 6.38 27.57 -7.46
N TRP A 82 5.15 27.90 -7.87
CA TRP A 82 4.05 26.92 -7.97
C TRP A 82 4.37 25.70 -8.85
N ASP A 83 5.12 25.90 -9.93
CA ASP A 83 5.52 24.82 -10.86
C ASP A 83 6.51 23.82 -10.24
N ASP A 84 7.16 24.17 -9.12
CA ASP A 84 8.07 23.29 -8.38
C ASP A 84 7.34 22.39 -7.36
N SER A 85 6.00 22.51 -7.27
CA SER A 85 5.17 21.68 -6.38
C SER A 85 5.09 20.23 -6.87
N LEU A 86 5.05 19.28 -5.94
CA LEU A 86 4.99 17.84 -6.23
C LEU A 86 3.69 17.23 -5.72
N PHE A 87 3.12 16.32 -6.51
CA PHE A 87 1.85 15.65 -6.20
C PHE A 87 1.93 14.18 -6.56
N ILE A 88 1.26 13.36 -5.76
CA ILE A 88 0.98 11.97 -6.08
C ILE A 88 -0.42 11.61 -5.59
N ASN A 89 -1.16 10.85 -6.39
CA ASN A 89 -2.49 10.34 -6.07
C ASN A 89 -2.54 8.85 -6.40
N ASN A 90 -2.64 8.02 -5.37
CA ASN A 90 -2.57 6.57 -5.50
C ASN A 90 -3.90 6.00 -6.04
N PRO A 91 -3.90 5.00 -6.96
CA PRO A 91 -2.75 4.46 -7.69
C PRO A 91 -2.48 5.16 -9.02
N GLY A 92 -3.38 6.02 -9.49
CA GLY A 92 -3.29 6.67 -10.79
C GLY A 92 -4.43 7.66 -10.98
N GLN A 93 -4.39 8.43 -12.08
CA GLN A 93 -5.40 9.46 -12.38
C GLN A 93 -6.60 8.93 -13.17
N SER A 94 -6.54 7.71 -13.69
CA SER A 94 -7.60 7.11 -14.48
C SER A 94 -8.36 6.03 -13.70
N GLY A 95 -9.69 6.08 -13.76
CA GLY A 95 -10.55 4.99 -13.29
C GLY A 95 -10.76 3.86 -14.32
N VAL A 96 -10.17 3.97 -15.51
CA VAL A 96 -10.30 2.99 -16.60
C VAL A 96 -9.13 1.99 -16.56
N PRO A 97 -9.37 0.68 -16.36
CA PRO A 97 -8.31 -0.33 -16.18
C PRO A 97 -7.26 -0.43 -17.29
N ILE A 98 -7.64 -0.20 -18.55
CA ILE A 98 -6.74 -0.29 -19.71
C ILE A 98 -5.90 0.97 -19.93
N SER A 99 -6.12 2.03 -19.15
CA SER A 99 -5.40 3.29 -19.29
C SER A 99 -3.98 3.16 -18.74
N ASN A 100 -3.02 3.81 -19.40
CA ASN A 100 -1.66 3.95 -18.88
C ASN A 100 -1.65 4.69 -17.53
N HIS A 101 -2.68 5.48 -17.22
CA HIS A 101 -2.80 6.24 -15.97
C HIS A 101 -3.64 5.53 -14.90
N TYR A 102 -3.94 4.23 -15.06
CA TYR A 102 -4.74 3.47 -14.09
C TYR A 102 -3.97 3.21 -12.79
N GLN A 103 -2.66 3.01 -12.90
CA GLN A 103 -1.80 2.62 -11.78
C GLN A 103 -0.36 3.15 -11.88
N ASP A 104 -0.08 4.13 -12.74
CA ASP A 104 1.27 4.67 -12.96
C ASP A 104 1.84 5.46 -11.77
N LEU A 105 1.00 5.77 -10.78
CA LEU A 105 1.36 6.41 -9.52
C LEU A 105 1.27 5.44 -8.33
N SER A 106 1.12 4.13 -8.56
CA SER A 106 1.19 3.13 -7.50
C SER A 106 2.65 3.02 -7.04
N LEU A 107 2.89 3.37 -5.77
CA LEU A 107 4.20 3.28 -5.12
C LEU A 107 4.63 1.82 -4.87
#